data_AF-A0A968XKW0-F1
#
_entry.id   AF-A0A968XKW0-F1
#
_cell.length_a   1.000
_cell.length_b   1.000
_cell.length_c   1.000
_cell.angle_alpha   90.00
_cell.angle_beta   90.00
_cell.angle_gamma   90.00
#
_symmetry.space_group_name_H-M   'P 1'
#
loop_
_entity.id
_entity.type
_entity.pdbx_description
1 polymer ?
#
loop_
_entity_poly.entity_id
_entity_poly.type
_entity_poly.pdbx_seq_one_letter_code
_entity_poly.pdbx_strand_id
1 'polypeptide(L)' 'MNYKIRKIISGGQTGADRAAFDFALEYGIEISGFVPKNRMAEDGEISAKYPNLLETRAKNPARRTEMNV' A
#
# COMPACT_ATOMS: atom_id res chain seq x y z
N MET A 1 18.91 -13.14 -16.10
CA MET A 1 19.01 -12.18 -14.99
C MET A 1 18.05 -12.60 -13.91
N ASN A 2 18.49 -12.67 -12.64
CA ASN A 2 17.62 -13.00 -11.52
C ASN A 2 17.31 -11.69 -10.78
N TYR A 3 16.08 -11.20 -10.88
CA TYR A 3 15.67 -9.96 -10.21
C TYR A 3 15.13 -10.29 -8.84
N LYS A 4 15.74 -9.72 -7.79
CA LYS A 4 15.23 -9.83 -6.42
C LYS A 4 14.39 -8.61 -6.09
N ILE A 5 13.09 -8.79 -5.92
CA ILE A 5 12.19 -7.73 -5.45
C ILE A 5 12.51 -7.46 -3.98
N ARG A 6 12.85 -6.21 -3.66
CA ARG A 6 13.20 -5.78 -2.29
C ARG A 6 12.01 -5.19 -1.54
N LYS A 7 11.11 -4.52 -2.27
CA LYS A 7 9.97 -3.79 -1.70
C LYS A 7 8.83 -3.73 -2.70
N ILE A 8 7.60 -3.79 -2.19
CA ILE A 8 6.35 -3.54 -2.94
C ILE A 8 5.74 -2.24 -2.40
N ILE A 9 5.40 -1.33 -3.31
CA ILE A 9 4.76 -0.04 -3.00
C ILE A 9 3.37 -0.03 -3.61
N SER A 10 2.35 0.30 -2.81
CA SER A 10 0.95 0.25 -3.23
C SER A 10 0.09 1.22 -2.40
N GLY A 11 -1.07 1.62 -2.94
CA GLY A 11 -1.99 2.57 -2.30
C GLY A 11 -2.98 1.96 -1.33
N GLY A 12 -2.94 0.64 -1.11
CA GLY A 12 -3.75 -0.08 -0.11
C GLY A 12 -5.24 -0.22 -0.40
N GLN A 13 -5.69 0.11 -1.62
CA GLN A 13 -7.08 -0.14 -2.03
C GLN A 13 -7.42 -1.65 -1.98
N THR A 14 -8.70 -1.97 -2.00
CA THR A 14 -9.18 -3.34 -2.30
C THR A 14 -8.62 -3.88 -3.63
N GLY A 15 -8.70 -5.20 -3.79
CA GLY A 15 -8.26 -5.86 -5.01
C GLY A 15 -6.74 -5.90 -5.13
N ALA A 16 -6.21 -5.37 -6.24
CA ALA A 16 -4.80 -5.52 -6.61
C ALA A 16 -3.82 -4.96 -5.57
N ASP A 17 -4.14 -3.80 -4.99
CA ASP A 17 -3.29 -3.11 -4.04
C ASP A 17 -3.04 -3.98 -2.78
N ARG A 18 -4.08 -4.63 -2.26
CA ARG A 18 -3.97 -5.56 -1.11
C ARG A 18 -3.41 -6.92 -1.48
N ALA A 19 -3.73 -7.44 -2.66
CA ALA A 19 -3.11 -8.67 -3.14
C ALA A 19 -1.58 -8.54 -3.19
N ALA A 20 -1.08 -7.35 -3.58
CA ALA A 20 0.35 -7.06 -3.57
C ALA A 20 0.93 -7.04 -2.14
N PHE A 21 0.21 -6.49 -1.16
CA PHE A 21 0.66 -6.52 0.24
C PHE A 21 0.58 -7.91 0.87
N ASP A 22 -0.47 -8.68 0.61
CA ASP A 22 -0.62 -10.04 1.13
C ASP A 22 0.51 -10.93 0.57
N PHE A 23 0.79 -10.82 -0.74
CA PHE A 23 1.95 -11.48 -1.35
C PHE A 23 3.26 -11.05 -0.70
N ALA A 24 3.47 -9.76 -0.48
CA ALA A 24 4.70 -9.28 0.14
C ALA A 24 4.90 -9.84 1.55
N LEU A 25 3.84 -9.85 2.37
CA LEU A 25 3.88 -10.41 3.72
C LEU A 25 4.17 -11.92 3.72
N GLU A 26 3.55 -12.67 2.81
CA GLU A 26 3.76 -14.12 2.67
C GLU A 26 5.21 -14.47 2.31
N TYR A 27 5.83 -13.67 1.43
CA TYR A 27 7.19 -13.91 0.93
C TYR A 27 8.28 -13.12 1.66
N GLY A 28 7.94 -12.42 2.75
CA GLY A 28 8.89 -11.62 3.53
C GLY A 28 9.50 -10.44 2.75
N ILE A 29 8.76 -9.89 1.78
CA ILE A 29 9.13 -8.71 1.01
C ILE A 29 8.65 -7.47 1.77
N GLU A 30 9.48 -6.43 1.83
CA GLU A 30 9.10 -5.20 2.50
C GLU A 30 7.91 -4.54 1.79
N ILE A 31 6.96 -4.00 2.55
CA ILE A 31 5.88 -3.17 2.00
C ILE A 31 6.06 -1.70 2.37
N SER A 32 5.58 -0.81 1.51
CA SER A 32 5.39 0.60 1.81
C SER A 32 4.30 1.18 0.92
N GLY A 33 4.05 2.49 1.06
CA GLY A 33 3.13 3.20 0.17
C GLY A 33 2.36 4.30 0.87
N PHE A 34 1.92 5.26 0.07
CA PHE A 34 1.09 6.35 0.52
C PHE A 34 -0.39 5.96 0.49
N VAL A 35 -1.05 6.08 1.63
CA VAL A 35 -2.49 5.80 1.81
C VAL A 35 -3.27 7.07 2.15
N PRO A 36 -4.59 7.12 1.92
CA PRO A 36 -5.41 8.25 2.36
C PRO A 36 -5.34 8.43 3.88
N LYS A 37 -5.65 9.64 4.35
CA LYS A 37 -5.78 9.93 5.79
C LYS A 37 -6.71 8.92 6.46
N ASN A 38 -6.38 8.51 7.69
CA ASN A 38 -7.02 7.45 8.46
C ASN A 38 -7.04 6.10 7.72
N ARG A 39 -6.05 5.87 6.84
CA ARG A 39 -5.89 4.64 6.06
C ARG A 39 -7.16 4.21 5.32
N MET A 40 -7.92 5.16 4.76
CA MET A 40 -9.21 4.85 4.12
C MET A 40 -9.04 4.09 2.80
N ALA A 41 -9.89 3.08 2.60
CA ALA A 41 -10.15 2.35 1.36
C ALA A 41 -11.67 2.19 1.14
N GLU A 42 -12.10 1.62 0.02
CA GLU A 42 -13.53 1.56 -0.33
C GLU A 42 -14.38 0.66 0.59
N ASP A 43 -13.76 -0.32 1.23
CA ASP A 43 -14.40 -1.24 2.18
C ASP A 43 -14.06 -0.92 3.64
N GLY A 44 -13.50 0.27 3.91
CA GLY A 44 -13.17 0.74 5.24
C GLY A 44 -11.69 0.99 5.46
N GLU A 45 -11.27 0.94 6.73
CA GLU A 45 -9.88 1.19 7.12
C GLU A 45 -8.96 0.05 6.69
N ILE A 46 -7.83 0.39 6.08
CA ILE A 46 -6.78 -0.57 5.72
C ILE A 46 -6.19 -1.14 7.00
N SER A 47 -6.30 -2.46 7.17
CA SER A 47 -5.85 -3.19 8.36
C SER A 47 -4.43 -2.83 8.81
N ALA A 48 -4.23 -2.77 10.13
CA ALA A 48 -2.92 -2.57 10.75
C ALA A 48 -1.92 -3.72 10.50
N LYS A 49 -2.38 -4.86 9.95
CA LYS A 49 -1.51 -5.96 9.52
C LYS A 49 -0.52 -5.55 8.41
N TYR A 50 -0.80 -4.44 7.72
CA TYR A 50 0.07 -3.87 6.70
C TYR A 50 0.95 -2.76 7.32
N PRO A 51 2.22 -3.05 7.69
CA PRO A 51 3.13 -2.09 8.28
C PRO A 51 3.66 -1.05 7.28
N ASN A 52 4.35 -0.02 7.77
CA ASN A 52 5.16 0.91 6.97
C ASN A 52 4.40 1.70 5.88
N LEU A 53 3.09 1.88 6.04
CA LEU A 53 2.28 2.75 5.20
C LEU A 53 2.31 4.19 5.72
N LEU A 54 2.41 5.14 4.81
CA LEU A 54 2.49 6.57 5.11
C LEU A 54 1.16 7.23 4.77
N GLU A 55 0.53 7.88 5.75
CA GLU A 55 -0.69 8.63 5.45
C GLU A 55 -0.39 9.92 4.69
N THR A 56 -1.13 10.15 3.62
CA THR A 56 -1.14 11.42 2.91
C THR A 56 -1.82 12.49 3.77
N ARG A 57 -1.32 13.73 3.73
CA ARG A 57 -1.93 14.88 4.44
C ARG A 57 -3.28 15.29 3.84
N ALA A 58 -3.65 14.77 2.68
CA ALA A 58 -4.82 15.17 1.92
C ALA A 58 -5.89 14.07 1.90
N LYS A 59 -7.17 14.45 1.99
CA LYS A 59 -8.30 13.53 1.78
C LYS A 59 -8.50 13.14 0.30
N ASN A 60 -7.81 13.81 -0.63
CA ASN A 60 -8.02 13.60 -2.07
C ASN A 60 -7.33 12.30 -2.52
N PRO A 61 -8.08 11.29 -3.02
CA PRO A 61 -7.53 10.03 -3.50
C PRO A 61 -6.57 10.17 -4.68
N ALA A 62 -6.65 11.24 -5.49
CA ALA A 62 -5.74 11.43 -6.63
C ALA A 62 -4.28 11.58 -6.19
N ARG A 63 -4.03 12.22 -5.04
CA ARG A 63 -2.68 12.43 -4.53
C ARG A 63 -1.98 11.12 -4.12
N ARG A 64 -2.70 10.09 -3.66
CA ARG A 64 -2.06 8.81 -3.34
C ARG A 64 -1.55 8.11 -4.61
N THR A 65 -2.24 8.28 -5.74
CA THR A 65 -1.85 7.64 -7.00
C THR A 65 -0.56 8.27 -7.53
N GLU A 66 -0.45 9.59 -7.52
CA GLU A 66 0.78 10.30 -7.93
C GLU A 66 1.99 9.97 -7.06
N MET A 67 1.80 9.72 -5.76
CA MET A 67 2.89 9.50 -4.81
C MET A 67 3.40 8.04 -4.76
N ASN A 68 2.71 7.10 -5.42
CA ASN A 68 3.11 5.69 -5.49
C ASN A 68 3.77 5.31 -6.84
N VAL A 69 4.05 6.29 -7.72
CA VAL A 69 4.78 6.10 -9.00
C VAL A 69 6.28 6.32 -8.81
#